data_AF-A0AAN9AAC9-F1
#
_entry.id   AF-A0AAN9AAC9-F1
#
_cell.length_a   1.000
_cell.length_b   1.000
_cell.length_c   1.000
_cell.angle_alpha   90.00
_cell.angle_beta   90.00
_cell.angle_gamma   90.00
#
_symmetry.space_group_name_H-M   'P 1'
#
loop_
_entity.id
_entity.type
_entity.pdbx_description
1 polymer ?
#
loop_
_entity_poly.entity_id
_entity_poly.type
_entity_poly.pdbx_seq_one_letter_code
_entity_poly.pdbx_strand_id
1 'polypeptide(L)' 'QQKAALEIKVVQEVKKYLDPYYRNKSISKDEYKQIVAKCVKKVVSAECGDVIESEKMQTLVLGYIKVYKHRHMKSQMSF' A
#
# COMPACT_ATOMS: atom_id res chain seq x y z
N GLN A 1 2.84 24.95 -2.50
CA GLN A 1 3.10 24.23 -1.23
C GLN A 1 2.02 23.18 -0.86
N GLN A 2 1.21 22.64 -1.79
CA GLN A 2 0.10 21.73 -1.42
C GLN A 2 0.46 20.23 -1.31
N LYS A 3 1.61 19.78 -1.85
CA LYS A 3 1.99 18.36 -1.86
C LYS A 3 2.23 17.77 -0.45
N ALA A 4 2.89 18.52 0.43
CA ALA A 4 3.29 18.00 1.75
C ALA A 4 2.10 17.64 2.66
N ALA A 5 1.05 18.47 2.69
CA ALA A 5 -0.14 18.18 3.50
C ALA A 5 -0.90 16.94 3.00
N LEU A 6 -0.91 16.74 1.69
CA LEU A 6 -1.56 15.61 1.04
C LEU A 6 -0.74 14.33 1.28
N GLU A 7 0.58 14.39 1.19
CA GLU A 7 1.48 13.29 1.53
C GLU A 7 1.30 12.82 2.96
N ILE A 8 1.22 13.75 3.93
CA ILE A 8 1.03 13.39 5.35
C ILE A 8 -0.30 12.67 5.56
N LYS A 9 -1.40 13.20 5.00
CA LYS A 9 -2.73 12.54 5.09
C LYS A 9 -2.71 11.15 4.47
N VAL A 10 -2.17 11.02 3.27
CA VAL A 10 -2.08 9.73 2.56
C VAL A 10 -1.25 8.73 3.35
N VAL A 11 -0.10 9.14 3.90
CA VAL A 11 0.72 8.27 4.74
C VAL A 11 -0.08 7.79 5.94
N GLN A 12 -0.80 8.67 6.65
CA GLN A 12 -1.59 8.26 7.81
C GLN A 12 -2.71 7.28 7.45
N GLU A 13 -3.44 7.54 6.37
CA GLU A 13 -4.50 6.65 5.90
C GLU A 13 -3.94 5.27 5.52
N VAL A 14 -2.87 5.23 4.73
CA VAL A 14 -2.22 3.98 4.33
C VAL A 14 -1.69 3.22 5.54
N LYS A 15 -1.10 3.91 6.53
CA LYS A 15 -0.66 3.28 7.78
C LYS A 15 -1.82 2.67 8.56
N LYS A 16 -2.94 3.39 8.68
CA LYS A 16 -4.14 2.93 9.39
C LYS A 16 -4.75 1.70 8.72
N TYR A 17 -4.75 1.65 7.39
CA TYR A 17 -5.14 0.46 6.64
C TYR A 17 -4.14 -0.67 6.78
N LEU A 18 -2.84 -0.39 6.76
CA LEU A 18 -1.78 -1.40 6.89
C LEU A 18 -1.66 -2.00 8.29
N ASP A 19 -2.07 -1.28 9.34
CA ASP A 19 -1.99 -1.72 10.74
C ASP A 19 -2.65 -3.09 10.97
N PRO A 20 -3.93 -3.33 10.59
CA PRO A 20 -4.55 -4.65 10.70
C PRO A 20 -3.85 -5.71 9.83
N TYR A 21 -3.29 -5.36 8.66
CA TYR A 21 -2.56 -6.33 7.82
C TYR A 21 -1.21 -6.73 8.41
N TYR A 22 -0.50 -5.77 9.02
CA TYR A 22 0.75 -6.02 9.73
C TYR A 22 0.50 -6.87 10.98
N ARG A 23 -0.58 -6.58 11.72
CA ARG A 23 -1.00 -7.37 12.88
C ARG A 23 -1.41 -8.79 12.50
N ASN A 24 -2.04 -8.99 11.35
CA ASN A 24 -2.33 -10.32 10.78
C ASN A 24 -1.11 -11.03 10.19
N LYS A 25 0.12 -10.50 10.36
CA LYS A 25 1.37 -11.00 9.74
C LYS A 25 1.22 -11.28 8.23
N SER A 26 0.39 -10.50 7.54
CA SER A 26 0.14 -10.69 6.11
C SER A 26 1.24 -10.08 5.25
N ILE A 27 2.06 -9.18 5.83
CA ILE A 27 3.18 -8.51 5.18
C ILE A 27 4.36 -8.34 6.13
N SER A 28 5.58 -8.35 5.57
CA SER A 28 6.80 -8.04 6.31
C SER A 28 7.08 -6.53 6.39
N LYS A 29 8.01 -6.13 7.27
CA LYS A 29 8.46 -4.72 7.40
C LYS A 29 8.93 -4.11 6.08
N ASP A 30 9.53 -4.91 5.21
CA ASP A 30 10.01 -4.45 3.90
C ASP A 30 8.84 -4.13 2.96
N GLU A 31 7.90 -5.06 2.85
CA GLU A 31 6.69 -4.91 2.03
C GLU A 31 5.82 -3.75 2.50
N TYR A 32 5.71 -3.55 3.83
CA TYR A 32 5.03 -2.40 4.40
C TYR A 32 5.59 -1.09 3.87
N LYS A 33 6.92 -0.90 3.92
CA LYS A 33 7.58 0.31 3.42
C LYS A 33 7.37 0.47 1.92
N GLN A 34 7.44 -0.63 1.16
CA GLN A 34 7.22 -0.59 -0.29
C GLN A 34 5.80 -0.21 -0.67
N ILE A 35 4.79 -0.75 0.03
CA ILE A 35 3.38 -0.44 -0.24
C ILE A 35 3.10 1.02 0.09
N VAL A 36 3.56 1.53 1.24
CA VAL A 36 3.44 2.95 1.61
C VAL A 36 4.06 3.84 0.55
N ALA A 37 5.31 3.56 0.15
CA ALA A 37 6.01 4.37 -0.85
C ALA A 37 5.32 4.34 -2.22
N LYS A 38 4.84 3.18 -2.68
CA LYS A 38 4.10 3.06 -3.94
C LYS A 38 2.77 3.82 -3.90
N CYS A 39 2.01 3.71 -2.81
CA CYS A 39 0.74 4.42 -2.64
C CYS A 39 0.95 5.94 -2.62
N VAL A 40 1.91 6.44 -1.84
CA VAL A 40 2.23 7.87 -1.77
C VAL A 40 2.69 8.38 -3.13
N LYS A 41 3.63 7.68 -3.78
CA LYS A 41 4.13 8.06 -5.11
C LYS A 41 3.01 8.08 -6.16
N LYS A 42 2.08 7.12 -6.11
CA LYS A 42 0.94 7.06 -7.03
C LYS A 42 0.01 8.26 -6.85
N VAL A 43 -0.24 8.71 -5.61
CA VAL A 43 -1.07 9.89 -5.34
C VAL A 43 -0.34 11.21 -5.63
N VAL A 44 0.96 11.30 -5.34
CA VAL A 44 1.77 12.49 -5.62
C VAL A 44 2.04 12.70 -7.11
N SER A 45 2.18 11.61 -7.88
CA SER A 45 2.31 11.65 -9.34
C SER A 45 0.97 11.73 -10.06
N ALA A 46 -0.15 11.39 -9.41
CA ALA A 46 -1.46 11.73 -9.90
C ALA A 46 -1.67 13.23 -9.65
N GLU A 47 -1.32 14.07 -10.62
CA GLU A 47 -1.59 15.49 -10.57
C GLU A 47 -3.09 15.72 -10.37
N CYS A 48 -3.46 16.11 -9.14
CA CYS A 48 -4.61 16.92 -8.77
C CYS A 48 -5.82 16.82 -9.73
N GLY A 49 -6.59 15.74 -9.64
CA GLY A 49 -7.87 15.60 -10.31
C GLY A 49 -8.77 14.55 -9.65
N ASP A 50 -8.18 13.40 -9.32
CA ASP A 50 -8.83 12.32 -8.60
C ASP A 50 -8.02 11.98 -7.36
N VAL A 51 -8.39 12.55 -6.21
CA VAL A 51 -7.99 12.00 -4.92
C VAL A 51 -8.45 10.54 -4.94
N ILE A 52 -7.49 9.61 -5.02
CA ILE A 52 -7.78 8.18 -5.06
C ILE A 52 -8.63 7.86 -3.83
N GLU A 53 -9.91 7.57 -4.07
CA GLU A 53 -10.86 7.21 -3.03
C GLU A 53 -10.29 6.08 -2.17
N SER A 54 -10.53 6.14 -0.86
CA SER A 54 -10.01 5.16 0.12
C SER A 54 -10.26 3.71 -0.31
N GLU A 55 -11.36 3.46 -1.02
CA GLU A 55 -11.74 2.15 -1.55
C GLU A 55 -10.81 1.62 -2.66
N LYS A 56 -10.41 2.51 -3.58
CA LYS A 56 -9.42 2.19 -4.64
C LYS A 56 -8.04 1.95 -4.02
N MET A 57 -7.67 2.75 -3.03
CA MET A 57 -6.44 2.57 -2.24
C MET A 57 -6.42 1.22 -1.52
N GLN A 58 -7.50 0.86 -0.83
CA GLN A 58 -7.63 -0.40 -0.10
C GLN A 58 -7.53 -1.60 -1.06
N THR A 59 -8.22 -1.54 -2.20
CA THR A 59 -8.17 -2.59 -3.22
C THR A 59 -6.77 -2.76 -3.82
N LEU A 60 -6.06 -1.66 -4.06
CA LEU A 60 -4.66 -1.67 -4.52
C LEU A 60 -3.72 -2.31 -3.50
N VAL A 61 -3.81 -1.87 -2.23
CA VAL A 61 -3.01 -2.42 -1.13
C VAL A 61 -3.28 -3.92 -0.97
N LEU A 62 -4.55 -4.33 -0.93
CA LEU A 62 -4.96 -5.74 -0.86
C LEU A 62 -4.43 -6.55 -2.05
N GLY A 63 -4.48 -6.00 -3.26
CA GLY A 63 -3.94 -6.64 -4.46
C GLY A 63 -2.45 -6.90 -4.34
N TYR A 64 -1.68 -5.91 -3.88
CA TYR A 64 -0.24 -6.09 -3.63
C TYR A 64 -0.01 -7.18 -2.58
N ILE A 65 -0.65 -7.10 -1.41
CA ILE A 65 -0.50 -8.08 -0.33
C ILE A 65 -0.84 -9.50 -0.82
N LYS A 66 -1.91 -9.64 -1.59
CA LYS A 66 -2.35 -10.94 -2.14
C LYS A 66 -1.33 -11.52 -3.11
N VAL A 67 -0.76 -10.69 -4.00
CA VAL A 67 0.32 -11.12 -4.90
C VAL A 67 1.54 -11.52 -4.11
N TYR A 68 1.96 -10.73 -3.12
CA TYR A 68 3.10 -11.04 -2.27
C TYR A 68 2.94 -12.35 -1.50
N LYS A 69 1.78 -12.55 -0.85
CA LYS A 69 1.44 -13.80 -0.17
C LYS A 69 1.44 -15.00 -1.12
N HIS A 70 0.86 -14.84 -2.30
CA HIS A 70 0.85 -15.90 -3.31
C HIS A 70 2.26 -16.20 -3.81
N ARG A 71 3.07 -15.18 -4.08
CA ARG A 71 4.44 -15.33 -4.58
C ARG A 71 5.35 -16.01 -3.56
N HIS A 72 5.19 -15.69 -2.27
CA HIS A 72 5.84 -16.40 -1.18
C HIS A 72 5.51 -17.89 -1.17
N MET A 73 4.24 -18.24 -1.42
CA MET A 73 3.79 -19.64 -1.45
C MET A 73 4.26 -20.37 -2.72
N LYS A 74 4.23 -19.72 -3.89
CA LYS A 74 4.69 -20.29 -5.16
C LYS A 74 6.20 -20.48 -5.22
N SER A 75 6.99 -19.64 -4.56
CA SER A 75 8.44 -19.83 -4.50
C SER A 75 8.85 -21.09 -3.73
N GLN A 76 7.97 -21.63 -2.87
CA GLN A 76 8.17 -22.92 -2.20
C GLN A 76 7.68 -24.12 -3.03
N MET A 77 6.92 -23.88 -4.10
CA MET A 77 6.30 -24.92 -4.93
C MET A 77 6.83 -24.87 -6.36
N SER A 78 8.13 -24.61 -6.49
CA SER A 78 8.88 -24.81 -7.73
C SER A 78 9.73 -26.06 -7.51
N PHE A 79 9.15 -27.22 -7.85
CA PHE A 79 9.88 -28.45 -8.13
C PHE A 79 10.38 -28.44 -9.57
#